data_AF-A0A1J6K7H7-F1
#
_entry.id   AF-A0A1J6K7H7-F1
#
_cell.length_a   1.000
_cell.length_b   1.000
_cell.length_c   1.000
_cell.angle_alpha   90.00
_cell.angle_beta   90.00
_cell.angle_gamma   90.00
#
_symmetry.space_group_name_H-M   'P 1'
#
loop_
_entity.id
_entity.type
_entity.pdbx_description
1 polymer ?
#
loop_
_entity_poly.entity_id
_entity_poly.type
_entity_poly.pdbx_seq_one_letter_code
_entity_poly.pdbx_strand_id
1 'polypeptide(L)'
;CQPSSNFHCRCLDTLKIYGLLVGAMLPYWFSAMTMKSVGSAALKMVEEVRRQFNTIPGLMEGTAKPDYATCVKISTDASIKEMIAPGALVMLTPLIVGILFGVETLSGVLAGSLVSGVQVNISHIDDVF
;
A
#
# COMPACT_ATOMS: atom_id res chain seq x y z
N CYS A 1 32.60 22.82 -10.76
CA CYS A 1 32.08 22.20 -11.99
C CYS A 1 31.55 20.81 -11.66
N GLN A 2 30.36 20.49 -12.16
CA GLN A 2 29.89 19.12 -12.34
C GLN A 2 30.99 18.29 -13.04
N PRO A 3 31.08 16.99 -12.75
CA PRO A 3 30.79 16.04 -13.83
C PRO A 3 29.93 14.88 -13.25
N SER A 4 28.67 14.67 -13.60
CA SER A 4 28.14 14.28 -14.92
C SER A 4 29.04 13.31 -15.70
N SER A 5 29.38 12.15 -15.12
CA SER A 5 29.70 10.91 -15.86
C SER A 5 30.07 9.78 -14.91
N ASN A 6 29.12 8.95 -14.45
CA ASN A 6 29.34 7.53 -14.06
C ASN A 6 27.98 6.86 -13.79
N PHE A 7 27.18 6.70 -14.84
CA PHE A 7 26.04 5.75 -14.89
C PHE A 7 26.54 4.27 -14.91
N HIS A 8 27.74 4.00 -14.40
CA HIS A 8 28.25 2.65 -14.22
C HIS A 8 27.68 2.08 -12.91
N CYS A 9 26.37 1.81 -12.90
CA CYS A 9 25.80 0.85 -11.96
C CYS A 9 26.41 -0.52 -12.28
N ARG A 10 27.60 -0.83 -11.74
CA ARG A 10 28.12 -2.19 -11.73
C ARG A 10 27.16 -3.02 -10.88
N CYS A 11 26.20 -3.67 -11.53
CA CYS A 11 25.22 -4.54 -10.87
C CYS A 11 25.88 -5.68 -10.07
N LEU A 12 27.17 -5.95 -10.30
CA LEU A 12 27.95 -7.01 -9.63
C LEU A 12 28.47 -6.65 -8.23
N ASP A 13 28.33 -5.41 -7.74
CA ASP A 13 28.70 -5.14 -6.35
C ASP A 13 27.68 -5.79 -5.40
N THR A 14 28.14 -6.68 -4.52
CA THR A 14 27.31 -7.50 -3.62
C THR A 14 26.29 -6.67 -2.82
N LEU A 15 26.67 -5.46 -2.39
CA LEU A 15 25.80 -4.53 -1.67
C LEU A 15 24.60 -4.01 -2.49
N LYS A 16 24.74 -3.85 -3.81
CA LYS A 16 23.66 -3.38 -4.69
C LYS A 16 22.62 -4.49 -4.93
N ILE A 17 23.07 -5.74 -5.05
CA ILE A 17 22.20 -6.91 -5.20
C ILE A 17 21.32 -7.11 -3.96
N TYR A 18 21.89 -6.96 -2.75
CA TYR A 18 21.10 -6.98 -1.52
C TYR A 18 20.06 -5.86 -1.48
N GLY A 19 20.44 -4.63 -1.87
CA GLY A 19 19.50 -3.51 -1.99
C GLY A 19 18.37 -3.78 -2.98
N LEU A 20 18.68 -4.38 -4.13
CA LEU A 20 17.69 -4.71 -5.16
C LEU A 20 16.69 -5.77 -4.68
N LEU A 21 17.15 -6.82 -3.99
CA LEU A 21 16.28 -7.86 -3.44
C LEU A 21 15.37 -7.30 -2.33
N VAL A 22 15.92 -6.52 -1.40
CA VAL A 22 15.14 -5.87 -0.34
C VAL A 22 14.14 -4.88 -0.93
N GLY A 23 14.56 -4.11 -1.94
CA GLY A 23 13.69 -3.17 -2.67
C GLY A 23 12.53 -3.86 -3.38
N ALA A 24 12.74 -5.04 -3.94
CA ALA A 24 11.69 -5.84 -4.57
C ALA A 24 10.67 -6.42 -3.58
N MET A 25 11.03 -6.61 -2.30
CA MET A 25 10.08 -7.08 -1.29
C MET A 25 9.17 -5.98 -0.74
N LEU A 26 9.55 -4.70 -0.87
CA LEU A 26 8.78 -3.58 -0.33
C LEU A 26 7.37 -3.43 -0.93
N PRO A 27 7.16 -3.49 -2.26
CA PRO A 27 5.82 -3.43 -2.84
C PRO A 27 4.90 -4.54 -2.33
N TYR A 28 5.41 -5.75 -2.15
CA TYR A 28 4.63 -6.87 -1.60
C TYR A 28 4.19 -6.62 -0.16
N TRP A 29 5.08 -6.07 0.67
CA TRP A 29 4.72 -5.74 2.05
C TRP A 29 3.70 -4.60 2.11
N PHE A 30 3.86 -3.59 1.26
CA PHE A 30 2.90 -2.50 1.10
C PHE A 30 1.52 -3.01 0.68
N SER A 31 1.46 -3.90 -0.31
CA SER A 31 0.21 -4.52 -0.77
C SER A 31 -0.45 -5.36 0.32
N ALA A 32 0.32 -6.16 1.08
CA ALA A 32 -0.21 -6.96 2.17
C ALA A 32 -0.85 -6.12 3.29
N MET A 33 -0.23 -4.99 3.65
CA MET A 33 -0.82 -4.06 4.62
C MET A 33 -2.12 -3.45 4.08
N THR A 34 -2.09 -2.96 2.84
CA THR A 34 -3.25 -2.31 2.21
C THR A 34 -4.44 -3.26 2.09
N MET A 35 -4.23 -4.50 1.65
CA MET A 35 -5.29 -5.52 1.56
C MET A 35 -5.90 -5.85 2.92
N LYS A 36 -5.05 -5.97 3.96
CA LYS A 36 -5.52 -6.26 5.32
C LYS A 36 -6.38 -5.11 5.86
N SER A 37 -5.96 -3.87 5.63
CA SER A 37 -6.69 -2.67 6.04
C SER A 37 -8.04 -2.56 5.33
N VAL A 38 -8.07 -2.76 4.00
CA VAL A 38 -9.31 -2.79 3.21
C VAL A 38 -10.24 -3.90 3.67
N GLY A 39 -9.72 -5.11 3.89
CA GLY A 39 -10.50 -6.24 4.38
C GLY A 39 -11.17 -5.96 5.73
N SER A 40 -10.44 -5.36 6.68
CA SER A 40 -11.02 -4.99 7.98
C SER A 40 -12.10 -3.91 7.87
N ALA A 41 -11.90 -2.91 7.01
CA ALA A 41 -12.91 -1.86 6.77
C ALA A 41 -14.17 -2.44 6.10
N ALA A 42 -14.00 -3.31 5.11
CA ALA A 42 -15.09 -3.97 4.40
C ALA A 42 -15.94 -4.85 5.33
N LEU A 43 -15.31 -5.61 6.24
CA LEU A 43 -16.04 -6.43 7.22
C LEU A 43 -16.94 -5.58 8.12
N LYS A 44 -16.44 -4.44 8.62
CA LYS A 44 -17.24 -3.52 9.43
C LYS A 44 -18.39 -2.88 8.65
N MET A 45 -18.17 -2.56 7.37
CA MET A 45 -19.24 -2.08 6.49
C MET A 45 -20.32 -3.14 6.28
N VAL A 46 -19.95 -4.39 6.05
CA VAL A 46 -20.91 -5.49 5.85
C VAL A 46 -21.73 -5.75 7.11
N GLU A 47 -21.09 -5.74 8.29
CA GLU A 47 -21.80 -5.87 9.58
C GLU A 47 -22.81 -4.74 9.79
N GLU A 48 -22.44 -3.50 9.48
CA GLU A 48 -23.34 -2.35 9.60
C GLU A 48 -24.49 -2.40 8.60
N VAL A 49 -24.22 -2.75 7.33
CA VAL A 49 -25.27 -2.92 6.32
C VAL A 49 -26.23 -4.03 6.74
N ARG A 50 -25.72 -5.16 7.24
CA ARG A 50 -26.54 -6.27 7.76
C ARG A 50 -27.38 -5.83 8.97
N ARG A 51 -26.83 -5.00 9.86
CA ARG A 51 -27.57 -4.42 10.99
C ARG A 51 -28.71 -3.54 10.50
N GLN A 52 -28.46 -2.67 9.52
CA GLN A 52 -29.49 -1.78 8.95
C GLN A 52 -30.61 -2.59 8.27
N PHE A 53 -30.28 -3.62 7.50
CA PHE A 53 -31.28 -4.50 6.88
C PHE A 53 -32.14 -5.27 7.90
N ASN A 54 -31.56 -5.70 9.03
CA ASN A 54 -32.30 -6.47 10.04
C ASN A 54 -33.10 -5.60 11.03
N THR A 55 -32.66 -4.37 11.29
CA THR A 55 -33.24 -3.52 12.34
C THR A 55 -34.24 -2.49 11.80
N ILE A 56 -34.09 -2.06 10.55
CA ILE A 56 -34.95 -1.04 9.93
C ILE A 56 -36.04 -1.73 9.09
N PRO A 57 -37.27 -1.89 9.60
CA PRO A 57 -38.38 -2.40 8.81
C PRO A 57 -38.69 -1.41 7.67
N GLY A 58 -39.02 -1.92 6.48
CA GLY A 58 -39.26 -1.10 5.29
C GLY A 58 -38.02 -0.77 4.46
N LEU A 59 -36.80 -1.08 4.93
CA LEU A 59 -35.59 -0.86 4.15
C LEU A 59 -35.50 -1.81 2.94
N MET A 60 -35.91 -3.07 3.15
CA MET A 60 -35.94 -4.10 2.10
C MET A 60 -37.10 -3.90 1.11
N GLU A 61 -38.15 -3.22 1.56
CA GLU A 61 -39.34 -2.87 0.77
C GLU A 61 -39.17 -1.53 0.03
N GLY A 62 -38.05 -0.82 0.24
CA GLY A 62 -37.73 0.46 -0.40
C GLY A 62 -38.52 1.66 0.14
N THR A 63 -39.20 1.52 1.28
CA THR A 63 -40.04 2.57 1.88
C THR A 63 -39.27 3.41 2.91
N ALA A 64 -38.22 2.86 3.53
CA ALA A 64 -37.37 3.55 4.51
C ALA A 64 -36.03 4.01 3.90
N LYS A 65 -35.48 5.12 4.42
CA LYS A 65 -34.16 5.64 4.01
C LYS A 65 -33.04 5.02 4.88
N PRO A 66 -31.95 4.51 4.29
CA PRO A 66 -30.82 3.95 5.04
C PRO A 66 -29.99 5.05 5.72
N ASP A 67 -29.25 4.65 6.76
CA ASP A 67 -28.30 5.53 7.44
C ASP A 67 -26.93 5.50 6.74
N TYR A 68 -26.78 6.42 5.79
CA TYR A 68 -25.51 6.62 5.07
C TYR A 68 -24.42 7.24 5.95
N ALA A 69 -24.78 8.07 6.94
CA ALA A 69 -23.80 8.78 7.77
C ALA A 69 -22.96 7.78 8.58
N THR A 70 -23.60 6.72 9.08
CA THR A 70 -22.89 5.64 9.77
C THR A 70 -22.00 4.82 8.84
N CYS A 71 -22.36 4.63 7.57
CA CYS A 71 -21.49 3.93 6.62
C CYS A 71 -20.26 4.78 6.24
N VAL A 72 -20.47 6.09 6.05
CA VAL A 72 -19.39 7.06 5.77
C VAL A 72 -18.41 7.14 6.94
N LYS A 73 -18.88 7.29 8.19
CA LYS A 73 -17.99 7.41 9.35
C LYS A 73 -17.07 6.20 9.52
N ILE A 74 -17.59 4.98 9.28
CA ILE A 74 -16.80 3.74 9.37
C ILE A 74 -15.69 3.73 8.31
N SER A 75 -16.00 4.13 7.07
CA SER A 75 -15.02 4.26 5.99
C SER A 75 -13.93 5.26 6.32
N THR A 76 -14.33 6.44 6.82
CA THR A 76 -13.42 7.54 7.13
C THR A 76 -12.49 7.18 8.29
N ASP A 77 -13.03 6.69 9.41
CA ASP A 77 -12.23 6.33 10.58
C ASP A 77 -11.23 5.21 10.26
N ALA A 78 -11.66 4.20 9.49
CA ALA A 78 -10.78 3.12 9.08
C ALA A 78 -9.66 3.63 8.15
N SER A 79 -9.99 4.45 7.15
CA SER A 79 -9.01 4.94 6.17
C SER A 79 -7.96 5.83 6.83
N ILE A 80 -8.37 6.76 7.70
CA ILE A 80 -7.43 7.67 8.38
C ILE A 80 -6.46 6.90 9.29
N LYS A 81 -6.96 5.90 10.01
CA LYS A 81 -6.12 5.11 10.92
C LYS A 81 -5.16 4.19 10.17
N GLU A 82 -5.64 3.53 9.13
CA GLU A 82 -4.89 2.49 8.43
C GLU A 82 -3.86 3.05 7.45
N MET A 83 -4.06 4.25 6.89
CA MET A 83 -3.13 4.85 5.90
C MET A 83 -1.79 5.31 6.51
N ILE A 84 -1.72 5.50 7.83
CA ILE A 84 -0.51 5.91 8.54
C ILE A 84 0.57 4.82 8.48
N ALA A 85 0.20 3.56 8.65
CA ALA A 85 1.13 2.44 8.68
C ALA A 85 1.90 2.23 7.35
N PRO A 86 1.25 2.11 6.18
CA PRO A 86 1.95 1.98 4.91
C PRO A 86 2.70 3.26 4.53
N GLY A 87 2.17 4.44 4.86
CA GLY A 87 2.85 5.71 4.61
C GLY A 87 4.16 5.86 5.38
N ALA A 88 4.15 5.48 6.66
CA ALA A 88 5.36 5.47 7.49
C ALA A 88 6.40 4.48 6.95
N LEU A 89 5.99 3.29 6.52
CA LEU A 89 6.90 2.29 5.96
C LEU A 89 7.62 2.81 4.70
N VAL A 90 6.88 3.43 3.77
CA VAL A 90 7.46 3.98 2.53
C VAL A 90 8.40 5.16 2.81
N MET A 91 8.07 6.04 3.75
CA MET A 91 8.92 7.18 4.10
C MET A 91 10.19 6.76 4.87
N LEU A 92 10.07 5.82 5.81
CA LEU A 92 11.19 5.37 6.64
C LEU A 92 12.19 4.52 5.85
N THR A 93 11.74 3.77 4.85
CA THR A 93 12.61 2.84 4.11
C THR A 93 13.81 3.53 3.42
N PRO A 94 13.64 4.56 2.56
CA PRO A 94 14.77 5.26 1.95
C PRO A 94 15.60 6.05 2.98
N LEU A 95 14.99 6.48 4.09
CA LEU A 95 15.70 7.19 5.17
C LEU A 95 16.66 6.25 5.91
N ILE A 96 16.19 5.07 6.32
CA ILE A 96 17.00 4.07 7.03
C ILE A 96 18.08 3.53 6.10
N VAL A 97 17.74 3.20 4.85
CA VAL A 97 18.71 2.69 3.87
C VAL A 97 19.75 3.75 3.52
N GLY A 98 19.32 5.00 3.31
CA GLY A 98 20.21 6.12 2.99
C GLY A 98 21.20 6.44 4.10
N ILE A 99 20.78 6.37 5.37
CA ILE A 99 21.65 6.67 6.52
C ILE A 99 22.60 5.51 6.84
N LEU A 100 22.15 4.24 6.73
CA LEU A 100 22.97 3.09 7.12
C LEU A 100 23.89 2.56 6.02
N PHE A 101 23.45 2.59 4.75
CA PHE A 101 24.13 1.90 3.63
C PHE A 101 24.60 2.86 2.51
N GLY A 102 24.21 4.14 2.57
CA GLY A 102 24.64 5.17 1.63
C GLY A 102 23.95 5.11 0.25
N VAL A 103 24.40 5.98 -0.66
CA VAL A 103 23.77 6.22 -1.98
C VAL A 103 23.90 5.04 -2.95
N GLU A 104 24.93 4.22 -2.79
CA GLU A 104 25.20 3.05 -3.62
C GLU A 104 24.09 1.99 -3.47
N THR A 105 23.72 1.64 -2.24
CA THR A 105 22.64 0.68 -1.95
C THR A 105 21.25 1.28 -2.21
N LEU A 106 21.07 2.59 -1.97
CA LEU A 106 19.82 3.29 -2.26
C LEU A 106 19.43 3.17 -3.74
N SER A 107 20.39 3.32 -4.66
CA SER A 107 20.15 3.16 -6.11
C SER A 107 19.61 1.77 -6.47
N GLY A 108 20.11 0.72 -5.81
CA GLY A 108 19.66 -0.66 -5.99
C GLY A 108 18.23 -0.88 -5.46
N VAL A 109 17.91 -0.31 -4.29
CA VAL A 109 16.56 -0.37 -3.70
C VAL A 109 15.53 0.30 -4.61
N LEU A 110 15.82 1.50 -5.14
CA LEU A 110 14.90 2.19 -6.04
C LEU A 110 14.66 1.38 -7.33
N ALA A 111 15.74 0.89 -7.96
CA ALA A 111 15.64 0.09 -9.18
C ALA A 111 14.82 -1.21 -8.94
N GLY A 112 15.08 -1.91 -7.83
CA GLY A 112 14.34 -3.11 -7.44
C GLY A 112 12.87 -2.85 -7.15
N SER A 113 12.56 -1.78 -6.39
CA SER A 113 11.18 -1.40 -6.06
C SER A 113 10.36 -1.00 -7.28
N LEU A 114 10.98 -0.40 -8.29
CA LEU A 114 10.31 0.04 -9.50
C LEU A 114 9.95 -1.16 -10.39
N VAL A 115 10.90 -2.06 -10.65
CA VAL A 115 10.66 -3.24 -11.48
C VAL A 115 9.64 -4.18 -10.82
N SER A 116 9.76 -4.41 -9.51
CA SER A 116 8.79 -5.25 -8.78
C SER A 116 7.43 -4.56 -8.64
N GLY A 117 7.40 -3.27 -8.32
CA GLY A 117 6.16 -2.52 -8.14
C GLY A 117 5.32 -2.47 -9.41
N VAL A 118 5.94 -2.33 -10.58
CA VAL A 118 5.22 -2.34 -11.86
C VAL A 118 4.56 -3.70 -12.12
N GLN A 119 5.25 -4.82 -11.85
CA GLN A 119 4.68 -6.16 -12.04
C GLN A 119 3.49 -6.42 -11.11
N VAL A 120 3.61 -6.06 -9.83
CA VAL A 120 2.52 -6.21 -8.85
C VAL A 120 1.33 -5.34 -9.22
N ASN A 121 1.57 -4.12 -9.69
CA ASN A 121 0.50 -3.20 -10.06
C ASN A 121 -0.27 -3.70 -11.30
N ILE A 122 0.46 -4.12 -12.36
CA ILE A 122 -0.17 -4.65 -13.57
C ILE A 122 -1.05 -5.86 -13.23
N SER A 123 -0.51 -6.85 -12.51
CA SER A 123 -1.26 -8.04 -12.12
C SER A 123 -2.51 -7.73 -11.28
N HIS A 124 -2.45 -6.76 -10.38
CA HIS A 124 -3.62 -6.32 -9.61
C HIS A 124 -4.71 -5.65 -10.45
N ILE A 125 -4.33 -4.92 -11.48
CA ILE A 125 -5.30 -4.25 -12.35
C ILE A 125 -5.97 -5.28 -13.27
N ASP A 126 -5.23 -6.28 -13.75
CA ASP A 126 -5.76 -7.35 -14.58
C ASP A 126 -6.81 -8.22 -13.86
N ASP A 127 -6.71 -8.40 -12.53
CA ASP A 127 -7.75 -9.09 -11.73
C ASP A 127 -9.04 -8.25 -11.55
N VAL A 128 -9.01 -6.96 -11.89
CA VAL A 128 -10.13 -6.02 -11.72
C VAL A 128 -10.89 -5.75 -13.03
N PHE A 129 -10.33 -6.11 -14.19
CA PHE A 129 -10.93 -5.94 -15.51
C PHE A 129 -11.52 -7.25 -16.05
#